data_AF-A0A7S3ED24-F1
#
_entry.id   AF-A0A7S3ED24-F1
#
_cell.length_a   1.000
_cell.length_b   1.000
_cell.length_c   1.000
_cell.angle_alpha   90.00
_cell.angle_beta   90.00
_cell.angle_gamma   90.00
#
_symmetry.space_group_name_H-M   'P 1'
#
loop_
_entity.id
_entity.type
_entity.pdbx_description
1 polymer ?
#
loop_
_entity_poly.entity_id
_entity_poly.type
_entity_poly.pdbx_seq_one_letter_code
_entity_poly.pdbx_strand_id
1 'polypeptide(L)'
;MVGDPAVGKTSLMVKYVENRFDEDYIQTLGINFMEKIIALREKTVTFTIFDLGGESEFNGMMPLVCSDASAMLFMFDLTRRATLQSVKEWYRQARGYNQVCDFPH
;
A
#
# COMPACT_ATOMS: atom_id res chain seq x y z
N MET A 1 -0.89 1.11 -0.18
CA MET A 1 -0.34 -0.24 0.08
C MET A 1 -0.81 -0.67 1.46
N VAL A 2 -1.33 -1.89 1.59
CA VAL A 2 -1.92 -2.39 2.86
C VAL A 2 -1.50 -3.84 3.13
N GLY A 3 -1.50 -4.24 4.40
CA GLY A 3 -1.04 -5.55 4.87
C GLY A 3 -0.37 -5.48 6.25
N ASP A 4 -0.13 -6.64 6.84
CA ASP A 4 0.40 -6.78 8.21
C ASP A 4 1.76 -6.06 8.42
N PRO A 5 2.19 -5.84 9.69
CA PRO A 5 3.51 -5.30 9.99
C PRO A 5 4.64 -6.17 9.41
N ALA A 6 5.74 -5.50 9.05
CA ALA A 6 6.96 -6.14 8.55
C ALA A 6 6.80 -7.06 7.31
N VAL A 7 5.73 -6.94 6.52
CA VAL A 7 5.56 -7.70 5.25
C VAL A 7 6.30 -7.09 4.04
N GLY A 8 7.04 -5.99 4.24
CA GLY A 8 7.84 -5.35 3.19
C GLY A 8 7.16 -4.21 2.42
N LYS A 9 6.06 -3.64 2.93
CA LYS A 9 5.32 -2.54 2.27
C LYS A 9 6.20 -1.32 2.02
N THR A 10 6.78 -0.79 3.08
CA THR A 10 7.67 0.38 3.05
C THR A 10 8.90 0.11 2.19
N SER A 11 9.52 -1.06 2.35
CA SER A 11 10.69 -1.46 1.56
C SER A 11 10.40 -1.50 0.06
N LEU A 12 9.22 -1.98 -0.34
CA LEU A 12 8.81 -1.99 -1.74
C LEU A 12 8.58 -0.56 -2.27
N MET A 13 7.92 0.31 -1.50
CA MET A 13 7.72 1.72 -1.87
C MET A 13 9.05 2.45 -2.07
N VAL A 14 9.95 2.34 -1.08
CA VAL A 14 11.29 2.95 -1.12
C VAL A 14 12.10 2.40 -2.30
N LYS A 15 12.09 1.07 -2.51
CA LYS A 15 12.81 0.45 -3.62
C LYS A 15 12.31 0.92 -4.98
N TYR A 16 11.00 1.09 -5.15
CA TYR A 16 10.44 1.56 -6.41
C TYR A 16 10.74 3.06 -6.65
N VAL A 17 10.64 3.89 -5.62
CA VAL A 17 10.80 5.34 -5.75
C VAL A 17 12.27 5.74 -5.82
N GLU A 18 13.07 5.30 -4.84
CA GLU A 18 14.46 5.71 -4.61
C GLU A 18 15.49 4.74 -5.20
N ASN A 19 15.08 3.55 -5.67
CA ASN A 19 15.99 2.48 -6.08
C ASN A 19 16.94 1.98 -4.96
N ARG A 20 16.60 2.24 -3.70
CA ARG A 20 17.36 1.83 -2.51
C ARG A 20 16.66 0.70 -1.74
N PHE A 21 17.44 -0.09 -1.02
CA PHE A 21 16.93 -1.05 -0.06
C PHE A 21 17.67 -0.84 1.25
N ASP A 22 16.92 -0.61 2.33
CA ASP A 22 17.45 -0.51 3.68
C ASP A 22 17.19 -1.84 4.40
N GLU A 23 18.24 -2.44 4.97
CA GLU A 23 18.14 -3.71 5.71
C GLU A 23 17.47 -3.53 7.09
N ASP A 24 17.61 -2.34 7.66
CA ASP A 24 17.02 -2.01 8.95
C ASP A 24 15.51 -1.79 8.80
N TYR A 25 14.73 -2.60 9.53
CA TYR A 25 13.29 -2.41 9.60
C TYR A 25 12.96 -1.21 10.49
N ILE A 26 12.43 -0.16 9.87
CA ILE A 26 11.79 0.95 10.56
C ILE A 26 10.29 0.81 10.35
N GLN A 27 9.54 0.70 11.45
CA GLN A 27 8.09 0.61 11.43
C GLN A 27 7.47 1.91 10.90
N THR A 28 6.56 1.81 9.92
CA THR A 28 5.70 2.94 9.54
C THR A 28 4.72 3.23 10.68
N LEU A 29 4.79 4.46 11.21
CA LEU A 29 3.80 4.99 12.14
C LEU A 29 2.75 5.77 11.34
N GLY A 30 1.49 5.33 11.39
CA GLY A 30 0.40 5.97 10.65
C GLY A 30 0.51 5.77 9.14
N ILE A 31 0.68 6.85 8.39
CA ILE A 31 0.73 6.85 6.92
C ILE A 31 2.03 7.51 6.46
N ASN A 32 2.69 6.90 5.48
CA ASN A 32 3.74 7.53 4.70
C ASN A 32 3.32 7.63 3.22
N PHE A 33 3.91 8.54 2.46
CA PHE A 33 3.68 8.64 1.03
C PHE A 33 4.94 9.05 0.28
N MET A 34 5.04 8.62 -0.98
CA MET A 34 6.10 9.00 -1.90
C MET A 34 5.55 9.22 -3.30
N GLU A 35 6.20 10.07 -4.07
CA GLU A 35 5.86 10.31 -5.47
C GLU A 35 6.92 9.76 -6.42
N LYS A 36 6.47 9.15 -7.52
CA LYS A 36 7.33 8.72 -8.62
C LYS A 36 6.77 9.19 -9.95
N ILE A 37 7.52 10.05 -10.62
CA ILE A 37 7.21 10.47 -11.99
C ILE A 37 7.83 9.44 -12.94
N ILE A 38 7.02 8.92 -13.87
CA ILE A 38 7.49 8.04 -14.94
C ILE A 38 7.05 8.59 -16.31
N ALA A 39 7.89 8.36 -17.32
CA ALA A 39 7.54 8.62 -18.71
C ALA A 39 7.02 7.33 -19.36
N LEU A 40 5.81 7.38 -19.91
CA LEU A 40 5.16 6.32 -20.67
C LEU A 40 4.87 6.82 -22.08
N ARG A 41 5.77 6.50 -23.02
CA ARG A 41 5.71 7.01 -24.41
C ARG A 41 5.72 8.54 -24.41
N GLU A 42 4.65 9.17 -24.92
CA GLU A 42 4.48 10.64 -24.98
C GLU A 42 3.72 11.19 -23.76
N LYS A 43 3.46 10.37 -22.74
CA LYS A 43 2.76 10.80 -21.52
C LYS A 43 3.69 10.74 -20.31
N THR A 44 3.57 11.73 -19.44
CA THR A 44 4.17 11.69 -18.11
C THR A 44 3.09 11.35 -17.11
N VAL A 45 3.36 10.39 -16.22
CA VAL A 45 2.44 9.96 -15.18
C VAL A 45 3.13 10.12 -13.82
N THR A 46 2.46 10.80 -12.90
CA THR A 46 2.87 10.87 -11.49
C THR A 46 2.14 9.80 -10.71
N PHE A 47 2.89 8.88 -10.11
CA PHE A 47 2.37 7.93 -9.14
C PHE A 47 2.51 8.52 -7.74
N THR A 48 1.39 8.75 -7.06
CA THR A 48 1.37 9.01 -5.62
C THR A 48 1.13 7.67 -4.91
N ILE A 49 2.12 7.22 -4.15
CA ILE A 49 2.13 5.91 -3.52
C ILE A 49 2.00 6.09 -2.01
N PHE A 50 0.96 5.52 -1.42
CA PHE A 50 0.72 5.54 0.02
C PHE A 50 1.14 4.21 0.67
N ASP A 51 1.82 4.27 1.81
CA ASP A 51 2.14 3.15 2.70
C ASP A 51 1.42 3.35 4.04
N LEU A 52 0.60 2.37 4.45
CA LEU A 52 -0.10 2.38 5.73
C LEU A 52 0.63 1.49 6.74
N GLY A 53 0.80 1.97 7.97
CA GLY A 53 1.29 1.17 9.09
C GLY A 53 0.45 -0.09 9.27
N GLY A 54 1.10 -1.23 9.46
CA GLY A 54 0.42 -2.52 9.54
C GLY A 54 -0.22 -2.83 10.89
N GLU A 55 0.10 -2.04 11.93
CA GLU A 55 -0.44 -2.25 13.27
C GLU A 55 -1.92 -1.89 13.33
N SER A 56 -2.68 -2.62 14.13
CA SER A 56 -4.13 -2.46 14.24
C SER A 56 -4.56 -1.07 14.70
N GLU A 57 -3.71 -0.39 15.48
CA GLU A 57 -3.88 1.00 15.91
C GLU A 57 -3.98 1.99 14.74
N PHE A 58 -3.40 1.67 13.56
CA PHE A 58 -3.45 2.52 12.37
C PHE A 58 -4.60 2.17 11.41
N ASN A 59 -5.40 1.14 11.69
CA ASN A 59 -6.51 0.73 10.82
C ASN A 59 -7.52 1.88 10.58
N GLY A 60 -7.71 2.76 11.57
CA GLY A 60 -8.59 3.93 11.44
C GLY A 60 -8.15 4.94 10.37
N MET A 61 -6.89 4.87 9.91
CA MET A 61 -6.34 5.73 8.87
C MET A 61 -6.52 5.16 7.45
N MET A 62 -7.03 3.93 7.31
CA MET A 62 -7.26 3.28 6.02
C MET A 62 -8.10 4.10 5.02
N PRO A 63 -9.14 4.86 5.42
CA PRO A 63 -9.88 5.71 4.48
C PRO A 63 -9.00 6.74 3.78
N LEU A 64 -7.95 7.25 4.43
CA LEU A 64 -7.06 8.28 3.86
C LEU A 64 -6.17 7.75 2.73
N VAL A 65 -5.89 6.44 2.72
CA VAL A 65 -5.01 5.81 1.71
C VAL A 65 -5.78 5.02 0.66
N CYS A 66 -7.02 4.61 0.95
CA CYS A 66 -7.82 3.76 0.09
C CYS A 66 -8.91 4.52 -0.68
N SER A 67 -9.40 5.65 -0.16
CA SER A 67 -10.41 6.46 -0.88
C SER A 67 -9.80 6.99 -2.18
N ASP A 68 -10.51 6.85 -3.29
CA ASP A 68 -10.11 7.30 -4.62
C ASP A 68 -8.81 6.67 -5.18
N ALA A 69 -8.29 5.63 -4.52
CA ALA A 69 -7.10 4.92 -4.98
C ALA A 69 -7.39 4.19 -6.28
N SER A 70 -6.67 4.56 -7.36
CA SER A 70 -6.80 3.90 -8.67
C SER A 70 -6.32 2.45 -8.66
N ALA A 71 -5.43 2.09 -7.74
CA ALA A 71 -4.94 0.74 -7.54
C ALA A 71 -4.59 0.51 -6.07
N MET A 72 -4.73 -0.75 -5.62
CA MET A 72 -4.32 -1.17 -4.29
C MET A 72 -3.41 -2.39 -4.35
N LEU A 73 -2.36 -2.35 -3.53
CA LEU A 73 -1.44 -3.46 -3.33
C LEU A 73 -1.69 -4.06 -1.94
N PHE A 74 -2.07 -5.34 -1.92
CA PHE A 74 -2.23 -6.16 -0.72
C PHE A 74 -0.99 -7.02 -0.56
N MET A 75 -0.25 -6.82 0.53
CA MET A 75 1.04 -7.46 0.75
C MET A 75 1.00 -8.42 1.93
N PHE A 76 1.73 -9.52 1.78
CA PHE A 76 1.94 -10.53 2.81
C PHE A 76 3.33 -11.12 2.66
N ASP A 77 3.78 -11.81 3.70
CA ASP A 77 5.08 -12.46 3.77
C ASP A 77 4.92 -13.97 3.57
N LEU A 78 5.57 -14.51 2.53
CA LEU A 78 5.55 -15.94 2.19
C LEU A 78 6.09 -16.84 3.31
N THR A 79 6.98 -16.32 4.15
CA THR A 79 7.55 -17.04 5.30
C THR A 79 6.62 -17.02 6.52
N ARG A 80 5.62 -16.12 6.54
CA ARG A 80 4.66 -15.96 7.63
C ARG A 80 3.23 -16.15 7.12
N ARG A 81 2.79 -17.42 7.06
CA ARG A 81 1.46 -17.82 6.57
C ARG A 81 0.27 -17.05 7.18
N ALA A 82 0.37 -16.63 8.45
CA ALA A 82 -0.67 -15.81 9.09
C ALA A 82 -0.96 -14.52 8.32
N THR A 83 0.08 -13.88 7.76
CA THR A 83 -0.07 -12.63 7.01
C THR A 83 -0.86 -12.81 5.70
N LEU A 84 -0.76 -13.97 5.06
CA LEU A 84 -1.60 -14.32 3.91
C LEU A 84 -3.07 -14.49 4.31
N GLN A 85 -3.34 -15.03 5.50
CA GLN A 85 -4.71 -15.17 5.99
C GLN A 85 -5.32 -13.80 6.29
N SER A 86 -4.55 -12.89 6.88
CA SER A 86 -4.94 -11.51 7.18
C SER A 86 -5.29 -10.70 5.93
N VAL A 87 -4.70 -10.99 4.75
CA VAL A 87 -4.99 -10.26 3.50
C VAL A 87 -6.48 -10.21 3.18
N LYS A 88 -7.24 -11.27 3.50
CA LYS A 88 -8.70 -11.29 3.27
C LYS A 88 -9.42 -10.17 4.03
N GLU A 89 -8.97 -9.92 5.25
CA GLU A 89 -9.54 -8.89 6.11
C GLU A 89 -9.10 -7.49 5.66
N TRP A 90 -7.81 -7.32 5.30
CA TRP A 90 -7.33 -6.09 4.67
C TRP A 90 -8.11 -5.75 3.40
N TYR A 91 -8.36 -6.73 2.54
CA TYR A 91 -9.19 -6.56 1.33
C TYR A 91 -10.61 -6.13 1.68
N ARG A 92 -11.27 -6.82 2.61
CA ARG A 92 -12.63 -6.51 3.03
C ARG A 92 -12.77 -5.07 3.52
N GLN A 93 -11.84 -4.62 4.37
CA GLN A 93 -11.85 -3.25 4.89
C GLN A 93 -11.53 -2.22 3.80
N ALA A 94 -10.44 -2.39 3.07
CA ALA A 94 -9.97 -1.43 2.07
C ALA A 94 -10.99 -1.23 0.93
N ARG A 95 -11.62 -2.32 0.47
CA ARG A 95 -12.68 -2.30 -0.55
C ARG A 95 -13.97 -1.63 -0.05
N GLY A 96 -14.20 -1.59 1.26
CA GLY A 96 -15.30 -0.83 1.85
C GLY A 96 -15.13 0.68 1.69
N TYR A 97 -13.89 1.16 1.63
CA TYR A 97 -13.56 2.59 1.52
C TYR A 97 -13.33 3.05 0.07
N ASN A 98 -12.88 2.16 -0.81
CA ASN A 98 -12.68 2.52 -2.21
C ASN A 98 -13.93 2.26 -3.05
N GLN A 99 -14.75 3.29 -3.20
CA GLN A 99 -15.99 3.26 -3.99
C GLN A 99 -15.80 3.77 -5.42
N VAL A 100 -14.58 3.73 -5.99
CA VAL A 100 -14.39 4.06 -7.41
C VAL A 100 -15.39 3.23 -8.21
N CYS A 101 -16.33 3.96 -8.79
CA CYS A 101 -17.57 3.46 -9.38
C CYS A 101 -17.31 2.20 -10.19
N ASP A 102 -18.19 1.21 -10.04
CA ASP A 102 -18.38 0.15 -11.02
C ASP A 102 -18.29 0.79 -12.41
N PHE A 103 -17.23 0.50 -13.16
CA PHE A 103 -17.18 0.88 -14.56
C PHE A 103 -18.41 0.22 -15.20
N PRO A 104 -19.37 0.99 -15.74
CA PRO A 104 -20.47 0.36 -16.45
C PRO A 104 -19.84 -0.37 -17.65
N HIS A 105 -20.02 -1.68 -17.66
CA HIS A 105 -19.69 -2.55 -18.78
C HIS A 105 -20.30 -2.04 -20.08
#